data_AF-A0A6G1IVR6-F1
#
_entry.id   AF-A0A6G1IVR6-F1
#
_cell.length_a   1.000
_cell.length_b   1.000
_cell.length_c   1.000
_cell.angle_alpha   90.00
_cell.angle_beta   90.00
_cell.angle_gamma   90.00
#
_symmetry.space_group_name_H-M   'P 1'
#
loop_
_entity.id
_entity.type
_entity.pdbx_description
1 polymer ?
#
loop_
_entity_poly.entity_id
_entity_poly.type
_entity_poly.pdbx_seq_one_letter_code
_entity_poly.pdbx_strand_id
1 'polypeptide(L)'
;MWDSVEDNLNRNPAHRLPENILKLLLVRVFLALDYLHTECQLVHTDIKGENILMEIRDNNILEAFVKDEMETPSARKSINIANIYASRTFGRPKRVERAIRGDCGSAVRGDKLRTHVAQPNIYRAPEVMLKAEWKYLVDIWNVGCMVWDLFEDKHLFSGRG
;
A
#
# COMPACT_ATOMS: atom_id res chain seq x y z
N MET A 1 -3.06 -0.92 -14.56
CA MET A 1 -3.53 0.20 -13.74
C MET A 1 -3.81 -0.35 -12.36
N TRP A 2 -3.48 0.37 -11.29
CA TRP A 2 -3.29 -0.24 -9.97
C TRP A 2 -4.18 0.46 -8.93
N ASP A 3 -4.93 -0.32 -8.14
CA ASP A 3 -5.60 0.16 -6.91
C ASP A 3 -4.68 -0.13 -5.72
N SER A 4 -4.68 0.74 -4.69
CA SER A 4 -3.95 0.44 -3.46
C SER A 4 -4.63 -0.68 -2.66
N VAL A 5 -3.91 -1.26 -1.71
CA VAL A 5 -4.47 -2.22 -0.76
C VAL A 5 -5.58 -1.55 0.07
N GLU A 6 -5.40 -0.28 0.42
CA GLU A 6 -6.39 0.50 1.17
C GLU A 6 -7.67 0.75 0.38
N ASP A 7 -7.56 1.04 -0.92
CA ASP A 7 -8.73 1.16 -1.80
C ASP A 7 -9.55 -0.14 -1.85
N ASN A 8 -8.86 -1.29 -1.82
CA ASN A 8 -9.53 -2.59 -1.80
C ASN A 8 -10.16 -2.91 -0.44
N LEU A 9 -9.53 -2.49 0.66
CA LEU A 9 -10.08 -2.60 2.00
C LEU A 9 -11.39 -1.80 2.11
N ASN A 10 -11.37 -0.54 1.67
CA ASN A 10 -12.52 0.37 1.70
C ASN A 10 -13.68 -0.10 0.80
N ARG A 11 -13.38 -0.89 -0.23
CA ARG A 11 -14.40 -1.52 -1.08
C ARG A 11 -14.99 -2.79 -0.46
N ASN A 12 -14.40 -3.39 0.58
CA ASN A 12 -14.94 -4.60 1.21
C ASN A 12 -15.98 -4.21 2.29
N PRO A 13 -17.24 -4.70 2.25
CA PRO A 13 -18.24 -4.40 3.30
C PRO A 13 -17.82 -4.89 4.69
N ALA A 14 -16.95 -5.90 4.76
CA ALA A 14 -16.38 -6.39 6.00
C ALA A 14 -15.20 -5.53 6.50
N HIS A 15 -14.75 -4.55 5.70
CA HIS A 15 -13.58 -3.70 5.93
C HIS A 15 -12.31 -4.45 6.34
N ARG A 16 -12.16 -5.67 5.81
CA ARG A 16 -11.06 -6.60 6.11
C ARG A 16 -10.66 -7.33 4.84
N LEU A 17 -9.39 -7.66 4.66
CA LEU A 17 -8.99 -8.54 3.57
C LEU A 17 -9.15 -10.01 3.97
N PRO A 18 -9.52 -10.90 3.03
CA PRO A 18 -9.48 -12.34 3.27
C PRO A 18 -8.07 -12.83 3.60
N GLU A 19 -7.95 -13.76 4.54
CA GLU A 19 -6.67 -14.30 5.02
C GLU A 19 -5.75 -14.80 3.88
N ASN A 20 -6.32 -15.45 2.87
CA ASN A 20 -5.59 -15.94 1.71
C ASN A 20 -4.96 -14.80 0.88
N ILE A 21 -5.62 -13.64 0.80
CA ILE A 21 -5.11 -12.45 0.12
C ILE A 21 -4.01 -11.80 0.95
N LEU A 22 -4.19 -11.69 2.27
CA LEU A 22 -3.16 -11.19 3.20
C LEU A 22 -1.87 -12.02 3.15
N LYS A 23 -1.98 -13.35 3.13
CA LYS A 23 -0.81 -14.24 3.02
C LYS A 23 -0.03 -14.00 1.73
N LEU A 24 -0.73 -13.86 0.60
CA LEU A 24 -0.10 -13.55 -0.69
C LEU A 24 0.56 -12.17 -0.68
N LEU A 25 -0.11 -11.17 -0.11
CA LEU A 25 0.42 -9.82 0.05
C LEU A 25 1.71 -9.83 0.87
N LEU A 26 1.70 -10.49 2.02
CA LEU A 26 2.85 -10.60 2.92
C LEU A 26 4.08 -11.20 2.25
N VAL A 27 3.90 -12.29 1.49
CA VAL A 27 5.01 -12.90 0.73
C VAL A 27 5.63 -11.88 -0.23
N ARG A 28 4.81 -11.08 -0.94
CA ARG A 28 5.33 -10.06 -1.87
C ARG A 28 6.04 -8.92 -1.14
N VAL A 29 5.47 -8.45 -0.03
CA VAL A 29 6.07 -7.38 0.77
C VAL A 29 7.41 -7.81 1.34
N PHE A 30 7.51 -9.01 1.90
CA PHE A 30 8.77 -9.51 2.44
C PHE A 30 9.83 -9.75 1.37
N LEU A 31 9.46 -10.24 0.19
CA LEU A 31 10.40 -10.35 -0.94
C LEU A 31 10.93 -8.98 -1.40
N ALA A 32 10.06 -7.96 -1.44
CA ALA A 32 10.47 -6.60 -1.78
C ALA A 32 11.37 -5.98 -0.69
N LEU A 33 11.09 -6.25 0.58
CA LEU A 33 11.92 -5.77 1.69
C LEU A 33 13.28 -6.46 1.74
N ASP A 34 13.33 -7.77 1.52
CA ASP A 34 14.60 -8.50 1.43
C ASP A 34 15.49 -7.91 0.34
N TYR A 35 14.95 -7.67 -0.85
CA TYR A 35 15.69 -7.00 -1.92
C TYR A 35 16.15 -5.58 -1.54
N LEU A 36 15.28 -4.77 -0.93
CA LEU A 36 15.64 -3.42 -0.51
C LEU A 36 16.72 -3.40 0.57
N HIS A 37 16.61 -4.29 1.55
CA HIS A 37 17.49 -4.33 2.72
C HIS A 37 18.84 -4.93 2.37
N THR A 38 18.85 -6.04 1.63
CA THR A 38 20.03 -6.83 1.30
C THR A 38 20.78 -6.26 0.09
N GLU A 39 20.11 -6.09 -1.05
CA GLU A 39 20.75 -5.70 -2.31
C GLU A 39 20.90 -4.17 -2.44
N CYS A 40 19.84 -3.42 -2.10
CA CYS A 40 19.84 -1.96 -2.27
C CYS A 40 20.40 -1.21 -1.06
N GLN A 41 20.50 -1.87 0.11
CA GLN A 41 20.86 -1.25 1.39
C GLN A 41 19.99 -0.01 1.73
N LEU A 42 18.69 -0.10 1.45
CA LEU A 42 17.71 0.95 1.70
C LEU A 42 16.73 0.53 2.80
N VAL A 43 16.28 1.52 3.58
CA VAL A 43 15.13 1.41 4.49
C VAL A 43 13.98 2.21 3.90
N HIS A 44 12.82 1.58 3.81
CA HIS A 44 11.53 2.13 3.43
C HIS A 44 11.16 3.40 4.19
N THR A 45 10.88 3.20 5.47
CA THR A 45 10.35 4.20 6.41
C THR A 45 8.91 4.67 6.18
N ASP A 46 8.19 4.14 5.19
CA ASP A 46 6.80 4.55 4.90
C ASP A 46 5.95 3.40 4.33
N ILE A 47 6.00 2.24 4.98
CA ILE A 47 5.15 1.09 4.61
C ILE A 47 3.77 1.28 5.23
N LYS A 48 2.76 1.34 4.37
CA LYS A 48 1.33 1.46 4.72
C LYS A 48 0.47 0.98 3.55
N GLY A 49 -0.81 0.69 3.81
CA GLY A 49 -1.75 0.16 2.82
C GLY A 49 -1.90 1.01 1.56
N GLU A 50 -1.84 2.35 1.71
CA GLU A 50 -1.87 3.33 0.59
C GLU A 50 -0.71 3.14 -0.40
N ASN A 51 0.48 2.77 0.11
CA ASN A 51 1.71 2.73 -0.69
C ASN A 51 1.96 1.36 -1.35
N ILE A 52 1.06 0.40 -1.13
CA ILE A 52 1.12 -0.92 -1.74
C ILE A 52 0.04 -1.02 -2.80
N LEU A 53 0.45 -1.14 -4.05
CA LEU A 53 -0.45 -1.27 -5.19
C LEU A 53 -0.67 -2.74 -5.50
N MET A 54 -1.91 -3.14 -5.77
CA MET A 54 -2.24 -4.51 -6.17
C MET A 54 -2.36 -4.61 -7.69
N GLU A 55 -1.64 -5.56 -8.29
CA GLU A 55 -1.73 -5.91 -9.71
C GLU A 55 -3.04 -6.64 -9.98
N ILE A 56 -3.85 -6.03 -10.84
CA ILE A 56 -4.99 -6.69 -11.45
C ILE A 56 -4.47 -7.41 -12.70
N ARG A 57 -4.28 -8.73 -12.62
CA ARG A 57 -3.91 -9.60 -13.77
C ARG A 57 -5.09 -10.27 -14.45
N ASP A 58 -6.29 -10.15 -13.88
CA ASP A 58 -7.49 -10.71 -14.47
C ASP A 58 -7.92 -9.82 -15.65
N ASN A 59 -7.58 -10.24 -16.87
CA ASN A 59 -7.95 -9.53 -18.10
C ASN A 59 -9.46 -9.34 -18.23
N ASN A 60 -10.28 -10.20 -17.63
CA ASN A 60 -11.74 -10.03 -17.65
C ASN A 60 -12.18 -8.73 -16.95
N ILE A 61 -11.40 -8.26 -15.97
CA ILE A 61 -11.68 -7.00 -15.25
C ILE A 61 -11.33 -5.80 -16.12
N LEU A 62 -10.26 -5.91 -16.90
CA LEU A 62 -9.88 -4.87 -17.87
C LEU A 62 -10.89 -4.82 -19.02
N GLU A 63 -11.33 -5.96 -19.52
CA GLU A 63 -12.36 -6.06 -20.57
C GLU A 63 -13.71 -5.51 -20.09
N ALA A 64 -14.15 -5.88 -18.89
CA ALA A 64 -15.37 -5.34 -18.29
C ALA A 64 -15.25 -3.83 -18.07
N PHE A 65 -14.10 -3.34 -17.60
CA PHE A 65 -13.87 -1.91 -17.42
C PHE A 65 -13.96 -1.12 -18.72
N VAL A 66 -13.34 -1.62 -19.80
CA VAL A 66 -13.42 -0.98 -21.13
C VAL A 66 -14.84 -1.00 -21.65
N LYS A 67 -15.54 -2.12 -21.51
CA LYS A 67 -16.95 -2.25 -21.91
C LYS A 67 -17.84 -1.26 -21.15
N ASP A 68 -17.68 -1.17 -19.83
CA ASP A 68 -18.45 -0.25 -18.99
C ASP A 68 -18.18 1.22 -19.32
N GLU A 69 -16.94 1.58 -19.65
CA GLU A 69 -16.58 2.95 -20.07
C GLU A 69 -17.13 3.28 -21.47
N MET A 70 -17.23 2.29 -22.36
CA MET A 70 -17.86 2.47 -23.68
C MET A 70 -19.39 2.61 -23.58
N GLU A 71 -20.03 1.80 -22.75
CA GLU A 71 -21.49 1.79 -22.57
C GLU A 71 -21.96 2.96 -21.70
N THR A 72 -21.20 3.31 -20.66
CA THR A 72 -21.53 4.37 -19.70
C THR A 72 -20.32 5.27 -19.46
N PRO A 73 -20.05 6.29 -20.28
CA PRO A 73 -18.82 7.09 -20.14
C PRO A 73 -18.69 7.78 -18.79
N SER A 74 -17.46 7.86 -18.26
CA SER A 74 -17.19 8.56 -17.01
C SER A 74 -17.53 10.05 -17.10
N ALA A 75 -18.03 10.61 -16.00
CA ALA A 75 -18.34 12.04 -15.91
C ALA A 75 -17.09 12.86 -16.26
N ARG A 76 -17.23 13.81 -17.19
CA ARG A 76 -16.12 14.63 -17.67
C ARG A 76 -16.49 16.10 -17.67
N LYS A 77 -15.52 16.95 -17.34
CA LYS A 77 -15.63 18.40 -17.40
C LYS A 77 -14.57 18.94 -18.35
N SER A 78 -15.00 19.70 -19.34
CA SER A 78 -14.10 20.45 -20.22
C SER A 78 -13.82 21.81 -19.58
N ILE A 79 -12.55 22.10 -19.29
CA ILE A 79 -12.09 23.41 -18.84
C ILE A 79 -11.02 23.88 -19.82
N ASN A 80 -11.37 24.89 -20.62
CA ASN A 80 -10.52 25.47 -21.67
C ASN A 80 -9.97 24.39 -22.63
N ILE A 81 -8.70 24.01 -22.47
CA ILE A 81 -7.95 23.11 -23.36
C ILE A 81 -7.92 21.66 -22.82
N ALA A 82 -8.37 21.43 -21.59
CA ALA A 82 -8.28 20.12 -20.94
C ALA A 82 -9.65 19.52 -20.69
N ASN A 83 -9.79 18.24 -21.04
CA ASN A 83 -10.88 17.40 -20.57
C ASN A 83 -10.41 16.70 -19.29
N ILE A 84 -11.07 16.99 -18.19
CA ILE A 84 -10.86 16.32 -16.91
C ILE A 84 -11.91 15.22 -16.80
N TYR A 85 -11.47 13.98 -16.63
CA TYR A 85 -12.33 12.82 -16.49
C TYR A 85 -12.34 12.38 -15.02
N ALA A 86 -13.52 12.16 -14.47
CA ALA A 86 -13.65 11.44 -13.21
C ALA A 86 -13.15 10.01 -13.44
N SER A 87 -12.24 9.52 -12.60
CA SER A 87 -11.72 8.16 -12.75
C SER A 87 -12.78 7.14 -12.33
N ARG A 88 -13.01 6.14 -13.17
CA ARG A 88 -13.81 4.96 -12.84
C ARG A 88 -12.98 3.96 -12.04
N THR A 89 -13.63 3.27 -11.10
CA THR A 89 -13.03 2.19 -10.32
C THR A 89 -13.09 0.86 -11.07
N PHE A 90 -12.08 0.00 -10.90
CA PHE A 90 -12.13 -1.36 -11.44
C PHE A 90 -13.11 -2.24 -10.64
N GLY A 91 -13.66 -3.26 -11.31
CA GLY A 91 -14.37 -4.35 -10.65
C GLY A 91 -13.46 -5.09 -9.65
N ARG A 92 -14.04 -5.69 -8.60
CA ARG A 92 -13.26 -6.39 -7.57
C ARG A 92 -12.48 -7.56 -8.17
N PRO A 93 -11.15 -7.63 -8.00
CA PRO A 93 -10.38 -8.77 -8.45
C PRO A 93 -10.70 -10.04 -7.68
N LYS A 94 -11.02 -11.11 -8.41
CA LYS A 94 -11.17 -12.47 -7.84
C LYS A 94 -9.81 -13.03 -7.41
N ARG A 95 -8.71 -12.48 -7.93
CA ARG A 95 -7.34 -12.91 -7.67
C ARG A 95 -6.39 -11.71 -7.78
N VAL A 96 -5.60 -11.48 -6.73
CA VAL A 96 -4.49 -10.51 -6.72
C VAL A 96 -3.20 -11.30 -6.82
N GLU A 97 -2.40 -11.09 -7.88
CA GLU A 97 -1.23 -11.94 -8.16
C GLU A 97 0.12 -11.27 -7.87
N ARG A 98 0.17 -9.93 -7.88
CA ARG A 98 1.36 -9.15 -7.58
C ARG A 98 0.98 -7.91 -6.78
N ALA A 99 1.87 -7.47 -5.90
CA ALA A 99 1.79 -6.16 -5.29
C ALA A 99 3.06 -5.39 -5.70
N ILE A 100 2.90 -4.21 -6.28
CA ILE A 100 4.00 -3.32 -6.66
C ILE A 100 4.01 -2.13 -5.70
N ARG A 101 5.17 -1.82 -5.15
CA ARG A 101 5.36 -0.73 -4.19
C ARG A 101 5.54 0.60 -4.93
N GLY A 102 4.81 1.63 -4.51
CA GLY A 102 4.65 2.86 -5.29
C GLY A 102 5.53 4.06 -4.89
N ASP A 103 6.09 4.14 -3.69
CA ASP A 103 6.67 5.42 -3.23
C ASP A 103 7.93 5.28 -2.36
N CYS A 104 9.12 5.43 -2.96
CA CYS A 104 10.40 5.48 -2.25
C CYS A 104 10.85 6.91 -1.89
N GLY A 105 9.96 7.92 -1.95
CA GLY A 105 10.32 9.33 -1.68
C GLY A 105 10.88 9.59 -0.27
N SER A 106 10.54 8.71 0.69
CA SER A 106 11.03 8.77 2.07
C SER A 106 12.18 7.79 2.35
N ALA A 107 12.65 7.02 1.36
CA ALA A 107 13.65 5.98 1.58
C ALA A 107 15.00 6.56 2.01
N VAL A 108 15.68 5.88 2.95
CA VAL A 108 17.00 6.29 3.44
C VAL A 108 18.00 5.15 3.33
N ARG A 109 19.30 5.47 3.25
CA ARG A 109 20.34 4.42 3.33
C ARG A 109 20.30 3.72 4.69
N GLY A 110 20.27 2.39 4.68
CA GLY A 110 20.23 1.51 5.85
C GLY A 110 21.59 1.05 6.36
N ASP A 111 22.66 1.30 5.61
CA ASP A 111 24.03 1.06 6.05
C ASP A 111 24.42 1.93 7.25
N LYS A 112 23.76 3.09 7.42
CA LYS A 112 23.98 4.03 8.52
C LYS A 112 22.90 3.92 9.59
N LEU A 113 23.30 4.06 10.86
CA LEU A 113 22.36 4.26 11.97
C LEU A 113 21.65 5.60 11.80
N ARG A 114 20.37 5.64 12.19
CA ARG A 114 19.51 6.80 12.09
C ARG A 114 18.85 7.07 13.44
N THR A 115 18.60 8.35 13.72
CA THR A 115 17.92 8.81 14.94
C THR A 115 16.84 9.87 14.65
N HIS A 116 16.68 10.24 13.38
CA HIS A 116 15.68 11.20 12.95
C HIS A 116 14.27 10.59 13.01
N VAL A 117 13.27 11.46 13.07
CA VAL A 117 11.87 11.04 13.00
C VAL A 117 11.59 10.55 11.59
N ALA A 118 11.03 9.36 11.50
CA ALA A 118 10.55 8.74 10.28
C ALA A 118 9.17 8.11 10.55
N GLN A 119 8.56 7.56 9.49
CA GLN A 119 7.29 6.83 9.53
C GLN A 119 6.04 7.67 9.87
N PRO A 120 4.87 7.31 9.32
CA PRO A 120 3.60 7.89 9.72
C PRO A 120 3.30 7.59 11.19
N ASN A 121 2.54 8.48 11.85
CA ASN A 121 2.31 8.42 13.30
C ASN A 121 1.80 7.06 13.81
N ILE A 122 0.77 6.47 13.17
CA ILE A 122 0.17 5.21 13.62
C ILE A 122 1.02 3.97 13.30
N TYR A 123 1.96 4.10 12.37
CA TYR A 123 2.86 3.03 11.94
C TYR A 123 4.26 3.15 12.57
N ARG A 124 4.53 4.22 13.33
CA ARG A 124 5.88 4.53 13.82
C ARG A 124 6.38 3.47 14.81
N ALA A 125 7.60 3.01 14.60
CA ALA A 125 8.27 2.05 15.46
C ALA A 125 8.67 2.68 16.81
N PRO A 126 8.66 1.91 17.91
CA PRO A 126 8.94 2.43 19.25
C PRO A 126 10.34 3.05 19.35
N GLU A 127 11.37 2.48 18.71
CA GLU A 127 12.71 3.04 18.67
C GLU A 127 12.75 4.42 17.98
N VAL A 128 11.92 4.64 16.96
CA VAL A 128 11.79 5.96 16.30
C VAL A 128 11.06 6.94 17.21
N MET A 129 10.02 6.51 17.94
CA MET A 129 9.30 7.33 18.93
C MET A 129 10.21 7.76 20.08
N LEU A 130 11.07 6.86 20.55
CA LEU A 130 12.03 7.08 21.63
C LEU A 130 13.28 7.82 21.18
N LYS A 131 13.40 8.17 19.88
CA LYS A 131 14.60 8.76 19.27
C LYS A 131 15.86 7.91 19.51
N ALA A 132 15.68 6.61 19.68
CA ALA A 132 16.75 5.64 19.75
C ALA A 132 17.32 5.39 18.34
N GLU A 133 18.47 4.74 18.28
CA GLU A 133 19.07 4.36 17.00
C GLU A 133 18.25 3.27 16.31
N TRP A 134 18.05 3.44 15.00
CA TRP A 134 17.27 2.52 14.20
C TRP A 134 17.87 2.28 12.81
N LYS A 135 17.47 1.16 12.19
CA LYS A 135 17.84 0.71 10.84
C LYS A 135 16.66 -0.04 10.18
N TYR A 136 16.94 -1.13 9.48
CA TYR A 136 16.02 -1.94 8.66
C TYR A 136 14.77 -2.43 9.40
N LEU A 137 14.85 -2.73 10.70
CA LEU A 137 13.76 -3.37 11.45
C LEU A 137 12.51 -2.49 11.59
N VAL A 138 12.64 -1.17 11.43
CA VAL A 138 11.50 -0.25 11.46
C VAL A 138 10.49 -0.55 10.35
N ASP A 139 10.96 -1.06 9.19
CA ASP A 139 10.10 -1.50 8.10
C ASP A 139 9.30 -2.76 8.49
N ILE A 140 9.91 -3.69 9.23
CA ILE A 140 9.24 -4.92 9.69
C ILE A 140 8.13 -4.57 10.69
N TRP A 141 8.37 -3.60 11.56
CA TRP A 141 7.36 -3.05 12.45
C TRP A 141 6.18 -2.45 11.67
N ASN A 142 6.46 -1.64 10.63
CA ASN A 142 5.40 -1.09 9.78
C ASN A 142 4.55 -2.19 9.13
N VAL A 143 5.16 -3.27 8.63
CA VAL A 143 4.43 -4.41 8.06
C VAL A 143 3.50 -5.05 9.09
N GLY A 144 3.95 -5.24 10.33
CA GLY A 144 3.12 -5.81 11.40
C GLY A 144 1.87 -4.97 11.68
N CYS A 145 2.06 -3.65 11.82
CA CYS A 145 0.96 -2.71 11.99
C CYS A 145 -0.01 -2.73 10.79
N MET A 146 0.53 -2.69 9.57
CA MET A 146 -0.27 -2.71 8.35
C MET A 146 -1.10 -3.98 8.21
N VAL A 147 -0.53 -5.16 8.49
CA VAL A 147 -1.27 -6.43 8.42
C VAL A 147 -2.43 -6.47 9.40
N TRP A 148 -2.21 -5.96 10.61
CA TRP A 148 -3.26 -5.87 11.61
C TRP A 148 -4.42 -4.99 11.13
N ASP A 149 -4.11 -3.80 10.63
CA ASP A 149 -5.11 -2.86 10.13
C ASP A 149 -5.93 -3.46 8.98
N LEU A 150 -5.28 -4.21 8.09
CA LEU A 150 -5.91 -4.91 6.98
C LEU A 150 -6.78 -6.11 7.41
N PHE A 151 -6.56 -6.66 8.60
CA PHE A 151 -7.25 -7.86 9.09
C PHE A 151 -8.34 -7.57 10.12
N GLU A 152 -8.18 -6.54 10.96
CA GLU A 152 -9.06 -6.28 12.10
C GLU A 152 -10.00 -5.07 11.97
N ASP A 153 -9.95 -4.33 10.85
CA ASP A 153 -10.75 -3.10 10.64
C ASP A 153 -10.52 -2.06 11.76
N LYS A 154 -9.32 -2.08 12.37
CA LYS A 154 -8.91 -1.19 13.45
C LYS A 154 -7.40 -1.01 13.40
N HIS A 155 -6.95 0.22 13.70
CA HIS A 155 -5.53 0.47 13.88
C HIS A 155 -4.97 -0.32 15.05
N LEU A 156 -3.81 -0.97 14.86
CA LEU A 156 -3.10 -1.64 15.96
C LEU A 156 -2.74 -0.65 17.09
N PHE A 157 -2.38 0.58 16.71
CA PHE A 157 -2.08 1.67 17.61
C PHE A 157 -2.90 2.91 17.25
N SER A 158 -3.51 3.56 18.25
CA SER A 158 -4.37 4.74 18.04
C SER A 158 -3.59 6.06 17.99
N GLY A 159 -2.29 6.05 18.29
CA GLY A 159 -1.44 7.24 18.32
C GLY A 159 -1.82 8.29 19.37
N ARG A 160 -2.80 8.01 20.24
CA ARG A 160 -3.20 8.89 21.34
C ARG A 160 -2.45 8.47 22.60
N GLY A 161 -1.48 9.30 22.99
CA GLY A 161 -0.97 9.37 24.37
C GLY A 161 -1.79 10.34 25.18
#